data_AF-A0A918REM0-F1
#
_entry.id   AF-A0A918REM0-F1
#
_cell.length_a   1.000
_cell.length_b   1.000
_cell.length_c   1.000
_cell.angle_alpha   90.00
_cell.angle_beta   90.00
_cell.angle_gamma   90.00
#
_symmetry.space_group_name_H-M   'P 1'
#
loop_
_entity.id
_entity.type
_entity.pdbx_description
1 polymer ?
#
loop_
_entity_poly.entity_id
_entity_poly.type
_entity_poly.pdbx_seq_one_letter_code
_entity_poly.pdbx_strand_id
1 'polypeptide(L)'
;MGHLHFHPASDSYCDDFSAAGIDLQGHFIHEMTHVWQTQTRGRWHLMLRRHPLCRYDYTLKPGWPLERYGIEQQAEIVRHAFLLRRGYAVAGISDARAYDLLVNFPGADY
;
A
#
# COMPACT_ATOMS: atom_id res chain seq x y z
N MET A 1 15.45 -1.97 9.64
CA MET A 1 15.35 -2.83 8.43
C MET A 1 14.16 -2.34 7.62
N GLY A 2 14.29 -2.22 6.30
CA GLY A 2 13.25 -1.62 5.44
C GLY A 2 13.69 -0.24 4.94
N HIS A 3 14.36 -0.23 3.79
CA HIS A 3 14.83 0.97 3.12
C HIS A 3 14.03 1.14 1.84
N LEU A 4 13.73 2.39 1.49
CA LEU A 4 13.23 2.73 0.17
C LEU A 4 14.41 3.04 -0.73
N HIS A 5 14.46 2.38 -1.88
CA HIS A 5 15.49 2.61 -2.89
C HIS A 5 14.82 3.15 -4.14
N PHE A 6 15.06 4.43 -4.42
CA PHE A 6 14.59 5.08 -5.63
C PHE A 6 15.71 5.05 -6.68
N HIS A 7 15.35 4.71 -7.91
CA HIS A 7 16.32 4.75 -9.00
C HIS A 7 16.72 6.21 -9.27
N PRO A 8 18.02 6.54 -9.45
CA PRO A 8 18.49 7.92 -9.58
C PRO A 8 17.96 8.66 -10.81
N ALA A 9 17.46 7.91 -11.81
CA ALA A 9 16.80 8.46 -13.00
C ALA A 9 15.26 8.48 -12.90
N SER A 10 14.68 8.18 -11.73
CA SER A 10 13.23 8.21 -11.52
C SER A 10 12.81 9.50 -10.83
N ASP A 11 11.73 10.11 -11.29
CA ASP A 11 11.11 11.28 -10.64
C ASP A 11 10.29 10.89 -9.38
N SER A 12 10.43 9.65 -8.91
CA SER A 12 9.68 9.11 -7.77
C SER A 12 10.24 9.53 -6.41
N TYR A 13 11.45 10.09 -6.37
CA TYR A 13 12.05 10.57 -5.12
C TYR A 13 11.56 11.98 -4.78
N CYS A 14 11.31 12.22 -3.49
CA CYS A 14 10.99 13.54 -2.95
C CYS A 14 11.66 13.69 -1.58
N ASP A 15 12.19 14.89 -1.29
CA ASP A 15 12.78 15.19 0.03
C ASP A 15 11.74 15.14 1.15
N ASP A 16 10.49 15.54 0.84
CA ASP A 16 9.35 15.48 1.75
C ASP A 16 8.09 15.00 1.01
N PHE A 17 7.83 13.69 1.10
CA PHE A 17 6.64 13.09 0.52
C PHE A 17 5.34 13.64 1.12
N SER A 18 5.34 14.16 2.36
CA SER A 18 4.12 14.70 2.98
C SER A 18 3.64 16.00 2.33
N ALA A 19 4.56 16.75 1.74
CA ALA A 19 4.31 17.98 0.98
C ALA A 19 4.19 17.74 -0.54
N ALA A 20 4.42 16.51 -1.01
CA ALA A 20 4.36 16.16 -2.43
C ALA A 20 2.91 16.11 -2.96
N GLY A 21 2.77 15.98 -4.29
CA GLY A 21 1.47 15.70 -4.91
C GLY A 21 0.86 14.38 -4.40
N ILE A 22 -0.47 14.27 -4.45
CA ILE A 22 -1.19 13.12 -3.88
C ILE A 22 -0.74 11.77 -4.45
N ASP A 23 -0.34 11.73 -5.72
CA ASP A 23 0.16 10.51 -6.36
C ASP A 23 1.46 10.03 -5.73
N LEU A 24 2.39 10.95 -5.43
CA LEU A 24 3.65 10.65 -4.74
C LEU A 24 3.43 10.30 -3.28
N GLN A 25 2.49 10.96 -2.60
CA GLN A 25 2.06 10.57 -1.25
C GLN A 25 1.52 9.13 -1.25
N GLY A 26 0.65 8.79 -2.20
CA GLY A 26 0.11 7.44 -2.35
C GLY A 26 1.19 6.40 -2.67
N HIS A 27 2.12 6.73 -3.57
CA HIS A 27 3.26 5.86 -3.87
C HIS A 27 4.13 5.63 -2.62
N PHE A 28 4.41 6.68 -1.85
CA PHE A 28 5.14 6.55 -0.59
C PHE A 28 4.43 5.63 0.41
N ILE A 29 3.09 5.73 0.55
CA ILE A 29 2.31 4.85 1.44
C ILE A 29 2.35 3.38 0.98
N HIS A 30 2.32 3.12 -0.33
CA HIS A 30 2.52 1.78 -0.88
C HIS A 30 3.88 1.21 -0.45
N GLU A 31 4.95 1.97 -0.68
CA GLU A 31 6.30 1.54 -0.35
C GLU A 31 6.53 1.39 1.17
N MET A 32 5.94 2.27 1.98
CA MET A 32 5.94 2.15 3.44
C MET A 32 5.22 0.89 3.94
N THR A 33 4.24 0.39 3.19
CA THR A 33 3.60 -0.90 3.50
C THR A 33 4.60 -2.05 3.34
N HIS A 34 5.49 -2.01 2.35
CA HIS A 34 6.57 -2.99 2.21
C HIS A 34 7.62 -2.90 3.31
N VAL A 35 7.95 -1.68 3.76
CA VAL A 35 8.79 -1.46 4.94
C VAL A 35 8.16 -2.13 6.16
N TRP A 36 6.88 -1.87 6.42
CA TRP A 36 6.13 -2.49 7.52
C TRP A 36 6.10 -4.03 7.42
N GLN A 37 5.79 -4.59 6.25
CA GLN A 37 5.81 -6.03 6.01
C GLN A 37 7.18 -6.64 6.33
N THR A 38 8.26 -5.96 5.94
CA THR A 38 9.63 -6.40 6.21
C THR A 38 9.98 -6.33 7.70
N GLN A 39 9.55 -5.28 8.39
CA GLN A 39 9.79 -5.10 9.82
C GLN A 39 9.04 -6.13 10.67
N THR A 40 7.81 -6.46 10.29
CA THR A 40 6.93 -7.36 11.06
C THR A 40 7.12 -8.84 10.74
N ARG A 41 7.45 -9.18 9.48
CA ARG A 41 7.55 -10.57 9.02
C ARG A 41 8.97 -10.99 8.63
N GLY A 42 9.93 -10.10 8.79
CA GLY A 42 11.36 -10.35 8.59
C GLY A 42 11.85 -10.00 7.18
N ARG A 43 13.18 -9.85 7.08
CA ARG A 43 13.92 -9.39 5.88
C ARG A 43 13.54 -10.13 4.60
N TRP A 44 13.30 -11.43 4.69
CA TRP A 44 13.08 -12.30 3.53
C TRP A 44 11.62 -12.35 3.08
N HIS A 45 10.71 -11.68 3.81
CA HIS A 45 9.27 -11.77 3.55
C HIS A 45 8.89 -11.38 2.12
N LEU A 46 9.38 -10.24 1.65
CA LEU A 46 9.06 -9.75 0.31
C LEU A 46 9.58 -10.72 -0.76
N MET A 47 10.84 -11.16 -0.69
CA MET A 47 11.44 -12.08 -1.66
C MET A 47 10.72 -13.43 -1.73
N LEU A 48 10.34 -14.01 -0.58
CA LEU A 48 9.66 -15.31 -0.53
C LEU A 48 8.21 -15.24 -1.01
N ARG A 49 7.58 -14.07 -0.97
CA ARG A 49 6.16 -13.86 -1.28
C ARG A 49 5.93 -13.21 -2.63
N ARG A 50 6.96 -12.65 -3.26
CA ARG A 50 6.94 -12.13 -4.63
C ARG A 50 7.07 -13.30 -5.61
N HIS A 51 5.99 -14.07 -5.78
CA HIS A 51 5.94 -15.11 -6.80
C HIS A 51 5.88 -14.46 -8.20
N PRO A 52 6.47 -15.02 -9.27
CA PRO A 52 6.43 -14.46 -10.63
C PRO A 52 5.02 -14.29 -11.25
N LEU A 53 3.96 -14.66 -10.54
CA LEU A 53 2.56 -14.46 -10.94
C LEU A 53 1.87 -13.33 -10.13
N CYS A 54 2.63 -12.54 -9.36
CA CYS A 54 2.10 -11.42 -8.60
C CYS A 54 1.43 -10.41 -9.54
N ARG A 55 0.09 -10.40 -9.50
CA ARG A 55 -0.73 -9.39 -10.16
C ARG A 55 -0.91 -8.22 -9.20
N TYR A 56 -0.68 -7.02 -9.72
CA TYR A 56 -1.06 -5.78 -9.05
C TYR A 56 -2.60 -5.67 -8.95
N ASP A 57 -3.32 -6.23 -9.92
CA ASP A 57 -4.77 -6.29 -9.90
C ASP A 57 -5.30 -7.16 -8.76
N TYR A 58 -6.33 -6.64 -8.07
CA TYR A 58 -7.06 -7.38 -7.05
C TYR A 58 -8.57 -7.08 -7.12
N THR A 59 -9.33 -7.89 -6.41
CA THR A 59 -10.75 -7.64 -6.14
C THR A 59 -10.97 -7.87 -4.66
N LEU A 60 -11.61 -6.93 -3.97
CA LEU A 60 -12.00 -7.15 -2.59
C LEU A 60 -12.96 -8.34 -2.50
N LYS A 61 -12.62 -9.31 -1.67
CA LYS A 61 -13.46 -10.49 -1.40
C LYS A 61 -14.12 -10.33 -0.03
N PRO A 62 -15.45 -10.48 0.08
CA PRO A 62 -16.14 -10.39 1.36
C PRO A 62 -15.52 -11.32 2.42
N GLY A 63 -15.27 -10.77 3.61
CA GLY A 63 -14.70 -11.51 4.74
C GLY A 63 -13.23 -11.89 4.61
N TRP A 64 -12.53 -11.50 3.54
CA TRP A 64 -11.09 -11.72 3.47
C TRP A 64 -10.34 -10.68 4.30
N PRO A 65 -9.45 -11.10 5.21
CA PRO A 65 -8.57 -10.17 5.90
C PRO A 65 -7.42 -9.73 4.97
N LEU A 66 -6.76 -8.62 5.29
CA LEU A 66 -5.68 -8.03 4.48
C LEU A 66 -4.56 -9.04 4.20
N GLU A 67 -4.23 -9.89 5.15
CA GLU A 67 -3.13 -10.86 5.07
C GLU A 67 -3.32 -11.94 4.01
N ARG A 68 -4.56 -12.14 3.55
CA ARG A 68 -4.90 -13.12 2.51
C ARG A 68 -4.56 -12.63 1.11
N TYR A 69 -4.38 -11.32 0.92
CA TYR A 69 -3.97 -10.73 -0.35
C TYR A 69 -2.45 -10.89 -0.55
N GLY A 70 -1.99 -10.82 -1.81
CA GLY A 70 -0.55 -10.80 -2.13
C GLY A 70 0.13 -9.54 -1.56
N ILE A 71 1.45 -9.56 -1.40
CA ILE A 71 2.19 -8.45 -0.76
C ILE A 71 2.01 -7.11 -1.50
N GLU A 72 1.98 -7.12 -2.83
CA GLU A 72 1.74 -5.95 -3.69
C GLU A 72 0.28 -5.48 -3.57
N GLN A 73 -0.67 -6.42 -3.51
CA GLN A 73 -2.08 -6.12 -3.34
C GLN A 73 -2.37 -5.52 -1.96
N GLN A 74 -1.70 -6.01 -0.91
CA GLN A 74 -1.77 -5.42 0.42
C GLN A 74 -1.34 -3.96 0.40
N ALA A 75 -0.22 -3.66 -0.26
CA ALA A 75 0.31 -2.31 -0.38
C ALA A 75 -0.61 -1.39 -1.19
N GLU A 76 -1.16 -1.87 -2.32
CA GLU A 76 -2.14 -1.10 -3.10
C GLU A 76 -3.48 -0.90 -2.34
N ILE A 77 -3.95 -1.88 -1.55
CA ILE A 77 -5.14 -1.71 -0.70
C ILE A 77 -4.91 -0.61 0.34
N VAL A 78 -3.73 -0.58 0.97
CA VAL A 78 -3.38 0.46 1.97
C VAL A 78 -3.26 1.83 1.30
N ARG A 79 -2.63 1.92 0.12
CA ARG A 79 -2.59 3.14 -0.69
C ARG A 79 -3.99 3.64 -1.05
N HIS A 80 -4.87 2.77 -1.52
CA HIS A 80 -6.24 3.16 -1.87
C HIS A 80 -7.02 3.64 -0.64
N ALA A 81 -6.89 2.96 0.51
CA ALA A 81 -7.52 3.40 1.74
C ALA A 81 -7.07 4.83 2.13
N PHE A 82 -5.76 5.11 2.03
CA PHE A 82 -5.20 6.44 2.26
C PHE A 82 -5.79 7.51 1.34
N LEU A 83 -5.87 7.23 0.03
CA LEU A 83 -6.44 8.17 -0.95
C LEU A 83 -7.93 8.44 -0.67
N LEU A 84 -8.70 7.38 -0.40
CA LEU A 84 -10.14 7.45 -0.17
C LEU A 84 -10.47 8.24 1.10
N ARG A 85 -9.69 8.06 2.19
CA ARG A 85 -9.85 8.84 3.44
C ARG A 85 -9.59 10.33 3.25
N ARG A 86 -8.72 10.67 2.31
CA ARG A 86 -8.45 12.07 1.91
C ARG A 86 -9.43 12.62 0.87
N GLY A 87 -10.50 11.89 0.56
CA GLY A 87 -11.55 12.32 -0.37
C GLY A 87 -11.20 12.19 -1.84
N TYR A 88 -10.11 11.50 -2.20
CA TYR A 88 -9.77 11.24 -3.59
C TYR A 88 -10.54 10.03 -4.12
N ALA A 89 -11.02 10.15 -5.36
CA ALA A 89 -11.62 9.03 -6.06
C ALA A 89 -10.53 8.13 -6.65
N VAL A 90 -10.73 6.82 -6.56
CA VAL A 90 -9.87 5.81 -7.19
C VAL A 90 -10.69 5.05 -8.21
N ALA A 91 -10.18 4.93 -9.43
CA ALA A 91 -10.88 4.28 -10.53
C ALA A 91 -11.27 2.83 -10.17
N GLY A 92 -12.53 2.46 -10.44
CA GLY A 92 -13.04 1.11 -10.16
C GLY A 92 -13.47 0.88 -8.71
N ILE A 93 -13.39 1.87 -7.82
CA ILE A 93 -13.83 1.78 -6.43
C ILE A 93 -15.08 2.64 -6.22
N SER A 94 -16.15 2.01 -5.75
CA SER A 94 -17.44 2.66 -5.47
C SER A 94 -17.80 2.76 -3.99
N ASP A 95 -17.19 1.96 -3.11
CA ASP A 95 -17.43 1.98 -1.66
C ASP A 95 -16.11 2.03 -0.88
N ALA A 96 -15.83 3.19 -0.30
CA ALA A 96 -14.64 3.39 0.54
C ALA A 96 -14.69 2.60 1.85
N ARG A 97 -15.89 2.28 2.38
CA ARG A 97 -16.03 1.59 3.67
C ARG A 97 -15.45 0.17 3.63
N ALA A 98 -15.42 -0.45 2.45
CA ALA A 98 -14.80 -1.76 2.27
C ALA A 98 -13.29 -1.72 2.60
N TYR A 99 -12.64 -0.58 2.35
CA TYR A 99 -11.23 -0.35 2.68
C TYR A 99 -11.04 -0.04 4.16
N ASP A 100 -11.99 0.67 4.78
CA ASP A 100 -11.94 0.93 6.22
C ASP A 100 -11.96 -0.34 7.05
N LEU A 101 -12.71 -1.36 6.62
CA LEU A 101 -12.73 -2.66 7.28
C LEU A 101 -11.42 -3.45 7.14
N LEU A 102 -10.66 -3.22 6.06
CA LEU A 102 -9.41 -3.91 5.78
C LEU A 102 -8.19 -3.21 6.40
N VAL A 103 -8.26 -1.88 6.51
CA VAL A 103 -7.19 -1.00 6.98
C VAL A 103 -7.61 -0.38 8.32
N ASN A 104 -7.92 -1.25 9.29
CA ASN A 104 -8.46 -0.90 10.62
C ASN A 104 -7.48 -1.16 11.78
N PHE A 105 -6.18 -1.09 11.51
CA PHE A 105 -5.18 -1.23 12.56
C PHE A 105 -5.14 0.02 13.46
N PRO A 106 -4.65 -0.10 14.72
CA PRO A 106 -4.55 1.03 15.62
C PRO A 106 -3.81 2.23 15.00
N GLY A 107 -4.45 3.40 15.04
CA GLY A 107 -3.89 4.62 14.44
C GLY A 107 -4.02 4.66 12.92
N ALA A 108 -5.15 4.21 12.35
CA ALA A 108 -5.43 4.34 10.92
C ALA A 108 -6.50 5.39 10.60
N ASP A 109 -7.16 5.98 11.61
CA ASP A 109 -8.41 6.76 11.48
C ASP A 109 -8.24 8.22 10.99
N TYR A 110 -7.16 8.55 10.28
CA TYR A 110 -6.84 9.94 9.88
C TYR A 110 -7.40 10.36 8.52
#